data_AF-A0A2G1WCG0-F1
#
_entry.id   AF-A0A2G1WCG0-F1
#
_cell.length_a   1.000
_cell.length_b   1.000
_cell.length_c   1.000
_cell.angle_alpha   90.00
_cell.angle_beta   90.00
_cell.angle_gamma   90.00
#
_symmetry.space_group_name_H-M   'P 1'
#
loop_
_entity.id
_entity.type
_entity.pdbx_description
1 polymer ?
#
loop_
_entity_poly.entity_id
_entity_poly.type
_entity_poly.pdbx_seq_one_letter_code
_entity_poly.pdbx_strand_id
1 'polypeptide(L)'
;MTDLPTTSKKDQPAFGCVVYVSRTESGRAQGRVANLDGVETEGASERDVLSTIVREVRARIAEHMEREEEVPWLDPPAEKGPGEVKRFLPLHL
;
A
#
# COMPACT_ATOMS: atom_id res chain seq x y z
N MET A 1 7.67 -31.95 30.49
CA MET A 1 7.22 -31.22 29.29
C MET A 1 7.73 -29.81 29.43
N THR A 2 8.76 -29.45 28.68
CA THR A 2 9.37 -28.11 28.70
C THR A 2 8.48 -27.19 27.89
N ASP A 3 7.84 -26.24 28.56
CA ASP A 3 7.05 -25.19 27.93
C ASP A 3 8.01 -24.25 27.18
N LEU A 4 7.86 -24.17 25.86
CA LEU A 4 8.62 -23.23 25.04
C LEU A 4 7.95 -21.86 25.15
N PRO A 5 8.67 -20.79 25.53
CA PRO A 5 8.11 -19.45 25.48
C PRO A 5 7.87 -19.12 24.01
N THR A 6 6.61 -19.10 23.60
CA THR A 6 6.23 -18.52 22.31
C THR A 6 6.38 -17.03 22.49
N THR A 7 7.52 -16.48 22.10
CA THR A 7 7.69 -15.03 21.94
C THR A 7 6.54 -14.55 21.08
N SER A 8 5.53 -13.94 21.71
CA SER A 8 4.46 -13.27 21.00
C SER A 8 5.13 -12.23 20.13
N LYS A 9 5.24 -12.52 18.82
CA LYS A 9 5.38 -11.48 17.81
C LYS A 9 4.27 -10.50 18.15
N LYS A 10 4.62 -9.31 18.68
CA LYS A 10 3.66 -8.22 18.85
C LYS A 10 2.82 -8.18 17.56
N ASP A 11 1.50 -8.24 17.69
CA ASP A 11 0.57 -8.10 16.57
C ASP A 11 0.84 -6.74 15.91
N GLN A 12 1.77 -6.72 14.96
CA GLN A 12 2.01 -5.55 14.15
C GLN A 12 0.80 -5.38 13.25
N PRO A 13 0.19 -4.19 13.22
CA PRO A 13 -0.95 -3.96 12.35
C PRO A 13 -0.52 -4.20 10.90
N ALA A 14 -1.21 -5.12 10.24
CA ALA A 14 -1.06 -5.40 8.82
C ALA A 14 -2.10 -4.56 8.05
N PHE A 15 -1.62 -3.70 7.17
CA PHE A 15 -2.44 -2.85 6.32
C PHE A 15 -2.50 -3.43 4.91
N GLY A 16 -3.70 -3.71 4.42
CA GLY A 16 -3.92 -4.21 3.07
C GLY A 16 -4.00 -3.07 2.06
N CYS A 17 -2.90 -2.76 1.37
CA CYS A 17 -2.89 -1.71 0.36
C CYS A 17 -3.34 -2.28 -1.00
N VAL A 18 -4.42 -1.73 -1.56
CA VAL A 18 -4.92 -2.08 -2.89
C VAL A 18 -4.34 -1.08 -3.87
N VAL A 19 -3.55 -1.56 -4.83
CA VAL A 19 -2.90 -0.73 -5.84
C VAL A 19 -3.42 -1.10 -7.21
N TYR A 20 -3.72 -0.10 -8.03
CA TYR A 20 -3.96 -0.30 -9.44
C TYR A 20 -2.76 0.20 -10.23
N VAL A 21 -2.29 -0.62 -11.17
CA VAL A 21 -1.15 -0.32 -12.04
C VAL A 21 -1.57 -0.43 -13.49
N SER A 22 -1.20 0.54 -14.32
CA SER A 22 -1.40 0.51 -15.77
C SER A 22 -0.09 0.91 -16.48
N ARG A 23 -0.13 0.92 -17.81
CA ARG A 23 0.93 1.53 -18.61
C ARG A 23 0.41 2.80 -19.27
N THR A 24 1.24 3.83 -19.25
CA THR A 24 1.02 5.07 -19.99
C THR A 24 1.31 4.88 -21.47
N GLU A 25 0.87 5.82 -22.32
CA GLU A 25 1.17 5.84 -23.76
C GLU A 25 2.69 5.89 -24.04
N SER A 26 3.46 6.48 -23.12
CA SER A 26 4.93 6.52 -23.19
C SER A 26 5.63 5.19 -22.87
N GLY A 27 4.86 4.16 -22.48
CA GLY A 27 5.38 2.85 -22.07
C GLY A 27 5.81 2.75 -20.59
N ARG A 28 5.84 3.89 -19.88
CA ARG A 28 6.10 3.94 -18.43
C ARG A 28 4.95 3.29 -17.65
N ALA A 29 5.26 2.74 -16.47
CA ALA A 29 4.25 2.25 -15.56
C ALA A 29 3.69 3.41 -14.73
N GLN A 30 2.38 3.40 -14.51
CA GLN A 30 1.68 4.31 -13.62
C GLN A 30 0.95 3.48 -12.58
N GLY A 31 0.88 3.95 -11.34
CA GLY A 31 0.04 3.29 -10.34
C GLY A 31 -0.48 4.24 -9.28
N ARG A 32 -1.60 3.85 -8.69
CA ARG A 32 -2.30 4.58 -7.63
C ARG A 32 -2.80 3.63 -6.57
N VAL A 33 -2.85 4.11 -5.34
CA VAL A 33 -3.48 3.39 -4.24
C VAL A 33 -4.99 3.61 -4.32
N ALA A 34 -5.75 2.53 -4.37
CA ALA A 34 -7.19 2.56 -4.52
C ALA A 34 -7.92 2.77 -3.20
N ASN A 35 -7.30 2.39 -2.08
CA ASN A 35 -7.92 2.46 -0.77
C ASN A 35 -7.35 3.55 0.14
N LEU A 36 -6.48 4.43 -0.36
CA LEU A 36 -5.94 5.58 0.35
C LEU A 36 -5.66 6.68 -0.66
N ASP A 37 -6.37 7.79 -0.53
CA ASP A 37 -6.29 8.89 -1.49
C ASP A 37 -4.92 9.60 -1.50
N GLY A 38 -4.61 10.18 -2.66
CA GLY A 38 -3.46 11.05 -2.83
C GLY A 38 -2.11 10.34 -2.90
N VAL A 39 -2.09 9.03 -3.15
CA VAL A 39 -0.86 8.27 -3.47
C VAL A 39 -0.93 7.77 -4.91
N GLU A 40 -0.24 8.47 -5.80
CA GLU A 40 -0.12 8.12 -7.21
C GLU A 40 1.31 8.36 -7.68
N THR A 41 1.84 7.49 -8.54
CA THR A 41 3.21 7.61 -9.01
C THR A 41 3.42 6.97 -10.38
N GLU A 42 4.50 7.38 -11.05
CA GLU A 42 4.94 6.83 -12.33
C GLU A 42 6.41 6.42 -12.27
N GLY A 43 6.72 5.29 -12.90
CA GLY A 43 8.05 4.69 -12.89
C GLY A 43 8.42 4.07 -14.24
N ALA A 44 9.71 3.74 -14.40
CA ALA A 44 10.18 3.04 -15.60
C ALA A 44 9.58 1.63 -15.70
N SER A 45 9.29 1.01 -14.56
CA SER A 45 8.66 -0.29 -14.46
C SER A 45 7.60 -0.35 -13.35
N GLU A 46 6.74 -1.37 -13.41
CA GLU A 46 5.78 -1.66 -12.35
C GLU A 46 6.49 -1.84 -10.99
N ARG A 47 7.69 -2.44 -10.98
CA ARG A 47 8.47 -2.60 -9.75
C ARG A 47 8.82 -1.26 -9.11
N ASP A 48 9.18 -0.27 -9.91
CA ASP A 48 9.59 1.06 -9.43
C ASP A 48 8.38 1.82 -8.85
N VAL A 49 7.23 1.71 -9.52
CA VAL A 49 5.94 2.23 -9.04
C VAL A 49 5.57 1.61 -7.70
N LEU A 50 5.53 0.27 -7.62
CA LEU A 50 5.16 -0.43 -6.40
C LEU A 50 6.11 -0.11 -5.24
N SER A 51 7.43 -0.05 -5.51
CA SER A 51 8.43 0.30 -4.49
C SER A 51 8.23 1.71 -3.93
N THR A 52 7.86 2.65 -4.82
CA THR A 52 7.59 4.04 -4.44
C THR A 52 6.31 4.15 -3.63
N ILE A 53 5.22 3.50 -4.07
CA ILE A 53 3.95 3.43 -3.34
C ILE A 53 4.15 2.85 -1.95
N VAL A 54 4.88 1.75 -1.81
CA VAL A 54 5.14 1.13 -0.49
C VAL A 54 5.80 2.13 0.47
N ARG A 55 6.79 2.88 0.00
CA ARG A 55 7.49 3.88 0.81
C ARG A 55 6.55 5.02 1.23
N GLU A 56 5.77 5.55 0.30
CA GLU A 56 4.86 6.67 0.56
C GLU A 56 3.70 6.29 1.49
N VAL A 57 3.08 5.13 1.26
CA VAL A 57 1.99 4.64 2.10
C VAL A 57 2.49 4.38 3.52
N ARG A 58 3.67 3.76 3.70
CA ARG A 58 4.26 3.56 5.03
C ARG A 58 4.49 4.87 5.76
N ALA A 59 5.02 5.89 5.08
CA ALA A 59 5.24 7.20 5.66
C ALA A 59 3.92 7.86 6.09
N ARG A 60 2.88 7.81 5.26
CA ARG A 60 1.54 8.33 5.59
C ARG A 60 0.92 7.61 6.79
N ILE A 61 0.94 6.29 6.81
CA ILE A 61 0.39 5.53 7.95
C ILE A 61 1.17 5.89 9.23
N ALA A 62 2.50 5.96 9.16
CA ALA A 62 3.32 6.36 10.30
C ALA A 62 2.98 7.76 10.80
N GLU A 63 2.79 8.74 9.91
CA GLU A 63 2.37 10.11 10.27
C GLU A 63 1.01 10.13 11.00
N HIS A 64 0.01 9.40 10.50
CA HIS A 64 -1.28 9.30 11.18
C HIS A 64 -1.16 8.62 12.54
N MET A 65 -0.37 7.55 12.64
CA MET A 65 -0.12 6.87 13.92
C MET A 65 0.60 7.76 14.94
N GLU A 66 1.58 8.55 14.50
CA GLU A 66 2.29 9.53 15.35
C GLU A 66 1.35 10.62 15.88
N ARG A 67 0.32 10.96 15.10
CA ARG A 67 -0.73 11.93 15.46
C ARG A 67 -1.89 11.32 16.23
N GLU A 68 -1.84 10.01 16.52
CA GLU A 68 -2.95 9.25 17.12
C GLU A 68 -4.26 9.38 16.32
N GLU A 69 -4.15 9.60 15.01
CA GLU A 69 -5.26 9.73 14.06
C GLU A 69 -5.49 8.40 13.33
N GLU A 70 -6.75 8.15 12.96
CA GLU A 70 -7.07 7.04 12.08
C GLU A 70 -6.61 7.35 10.65
N VAL A 71 -6.00 6.36 10.00
CA VAL A 71 -5.68 6.48 8.57
C VAL A 71 -6.99 6.53 7.78
N PRO A 72 -7.16 7.49 6.86
CA PRO A 72 -8.41 7.69 6.11
C PRO A 72 -8.53 6.66 4.97
N TRP A 73 -8.72 5.40 5.33
CA TRP A 73 -8.94 4.33 4.37
C TRP A 73 -10.26 4.51 3.63
N LEU A 74 -10.27 4.22 2.32
CA LEU A 74 -11.47 4.13 1.51
C LEU A 74 -12.00 2.69 1.53
N ASP A 75 -13.23 2.51 1.99
CA ASP A 75 -13.97 1.25 1.94
C ASP A 75 -15.41 1.49 1.40
N PRO A 76 -15.73 1.01 0.18
CA PRO A 76 -14.89 0.20 -0.70
C PRO A 76 -13.72 0.99 -1.32
N PRO A 77 -12.62 0.32 -1.72
CA PRO A 77 -11.58 0.95 -2.53
C PRO A 77 -12.19 1.56 -3.80
N ALA A 78 -11.57 2.65 -4.28
CA ALA A 78 -11.92 3.29 -5.54
C ALA A 78 -12.04 2.26 -6.68
N GLU A 79 -12.92 2.53 -7.63
CA GLU A 79 -13.12 1.60 -8.75
C GLU A 79 -11.86 1.49 -9.62
N LYS A 80 -11.69 0.32 -10.22
CA LYS A 80 -10.60 0.02 -11.15
C LYS A 80 -10.92 0.60 -12.53
N GLY A 81 -10.01 1.37 -13.10
CA GLY A 81 -10.09 1.94 -14.44
C GLY A 81 -9.73 0.95 -15.57
N PRO A 82 -9.98 1.33 -16.83
CA PRO A 82 -9.62 0.53 -18.00
C PRO A 82 -8.11 0.30 -18.09
N GLY A 83 -7.69 -0.93 -18.40
CA GLY A 83 -6.27 -1.28 -18.58
C GLY A 83 -5.44 -1.32 -17.29
N GLU A 84 -6.02 -0.96 -16.15
CA GLU A 84 -5.37 -1.15 -14.85
C GLU A 84 -5.28 -2.64 -14.50
N VAL A 85 -4.38 -2.97 -13.59
CA VAL A 85 -4.18 -4.30 -13.01
C VAL A 85 -4.16 -4.14 -11.50
N LYS A 86 -4.96 -4.95 -10.79
CA LYS A 86 -5.02 -4.94 -9.33
C LYS A 86 -3.81 -5.66 -8.75
N ARG A 87 -3.10 -4.99 -7.85
CA ARG A 87 -2.06 -5.54 -6.98
C ARG A 87 -2.48 -5.34 -5.54
N PHE A 88 -2.21 -6.36 -4.73
CA PHE A 88 -2.41 -6.28 -3.29
C PHE A 88 -1.04 -6.28 -2.62
N LEU A 89 -0.77 -5.26 -1.82
CA LEU A 89 0.48 -5.08 -1.11
C LEU A 89 0.21 -5.16 0.39
N PRO A 90 0.60 -6.26 1.06
CA PRO A 90 0.55 -6.32 2.51
C PRO A 90 1.67 -5.43 3.09
N LEU A 91 1.29 -4.48 3.93
CA LEU A 91 2.21 -3.58 4.62
C LEU A 91 2.17 -3.86 6.12
N HIS A 92 3.34 -4.01 6.73
CA HIS A 92 3.50 -4.14 8.19
C HIS A 92 4.35 -2.98 8.66
N LEU A 93 3.95 -2.28 9.73
CA LEU A 93 4.74 -1.22 10.35
C LEU A 93 5.51 -1.73 11.57
#